data_AF-A0A1V5AI62-F1
#
_entry.id   AF-A0A1V5AI62-F1
#
_cell.length_a   1.000
_cell.length_b   1.000
_cell.length_c   1.000
_cell.angle_alpha   90.00
_cell.angle_beta   90.00
_cell.angle_gamma   90.00
#
_symmetry.space_group_name_H-M   'P 1'
#
loop_
_entity.id
_entity.type
_entity.pdbx_description
1 polymer ?
#
loop_
_entity_poly.entity_id
_entity_poly.type
_entity_poly.pdbx_seq_one_letter_code
_entity_poly.pdbx_strand_id
1 'polypeptide(L)'
;MAGALDEYKRLFREATVSDQMKLFQLHVAIYLVVNIIWLALNMMGSIKIEPSWAIYYSPVGWGLLIVVHYWFYVRGAENLCRLREEMVESKIK
;
A
#
# COMPACT_ATOMS: atom_id res chain seq x y z
N MET A 1 -19.63 3.77 -30.55
CA MET A 1 -18.31 4.27 -30.15
C MET A 1 -18.21 4.62 -28.66
N ALA A 2 -19.26 5.14 -28.00
CA ALA A 2 -19.27 5.38 -26.55
C ALA A 2 -18.98 4.10 -25.71
N GLY A 3 -19.61 2.97 -26.05
CA GLY A 3 -19.44 1.72 -25.29
C GLY A 3 -18.02 1.16 -25.27
N ALA A 4 -17.24 1.30 -26.36
CA ALA A 4 -15.86 0.81 -26.40
C ALA A 4 -14.92 1.64 -25.52
N LEU A 5 -15.22 2.94 -25.35
CA LEU A 5 -14.40 3.86 -24.58
C LEU A 5 -14.69 3.75 -23.07
N ASP A 6 -15.95 3.53 -22.70
CA ASP A 6 -16.35 3.18 -21.33
C ASP A 6 -15.77 1.83 -20.89
N GLU A 7 -15.77 0.84 -21.79
CA GLU A 7 -15.18 -0.46 -21.50
C GLU A 7 -13.65 -0.40 -21.35
N TYR A 8 -12.97 0.40 -22.18
CA TYR A 8 -11.56 0.70 -22.00
C TYR A 8 -11.27 1.34 -20.63
N LYS A 9 -12.03 2.36 -20.22
CA LYS A 9 -11.86 3.02 -18.91
C LYS A 9 -12.06 2.05 -17.76
N ARG A 10 -13.06 1.17 -17.84
CA ARG A 10 -13.30 0.12 -16.83
C ARG A 10 -12.08 -0.80 -16.69
N LEU A 11 -11.57 -1.33 -17.80
CA LEU A 11 -10.40 -2.22 -17.80
C LEU A 11 -9.14 -1.49 -17.31
N PHE A 12 -8.98 -0.21 -17.64
CA PHE A 12 -7.86 0.62 -17.17
C PHE A 12 -7.90 0.83 -15.65
N ARG A 13 -9.09 1.07 -15.08
CA ARG A 13 -9.27 1.17 -13.63
C ARG A 13 -8.97 -0.16 -12.92
N GLU A 14 -9.46 -1.28 -13.44
CA GLU A 14 -9.14 -2.61 -12.90
C GLU A 14 -7.64 -2.92 -12.96
N ALA A 15 -6.98 -2.60 -14.07
CA ALA A 15 -5.53 -2.75 -14.20
C ALA A 15 -4.77 -1.88 -13.18
N THR A 16 -5.21 -0.64 -12.98
CA THR A 16 -4.63 0.28 -11.99
C THR A 16 -4.77 -0.26 -10.57
N VAL A 17 -5.94 -0.79 -10.19
CA VAL A 17 -6.16 -1.42 -8.89
C VAL A 17 -5.25 -2.65 -8.72
N SER A 18 -5.12 -3.48 -9.75
CA SER A 18 -4.24 -4.65 -9.75
C SER A 18 -2.77 -4.28 -9.52
N ASP A 19 -2.27 -3.22 -10.18
CA ASP A 19 -0.91 -2.75 -9.97
C ASP A 19 -0.69 -2.17 -8.56
N GLN A 20 -1.67 -1.43 -8.01
CA GLN A 20 -1.61 -0.99 -6.62
C GLN A 20 -1.64 -2.17 -5.63
N MET A 21 -2.35 -3.25 -5.95
CA MET A 21 -2.36 -4.47 -5.15
C MET A 21 -0.98 -5.15 -5.13
N LYS A 22 -0.29 -5.24 -6.28
CA LYS A 22 1.10 -5.76 -6.33
C LYS A 22 2.05 -4.88 -5.51
N LEU A 23 1.90 -3.56 -5.60
CA LEU A 23 2.71 -2.62 -4.82
C LEU A 23 2.45 -2.79 -3.32
N PHE A 24 1.21 -3.03 -2.92
CA PHE A 24 0.84 -3.34 -1.54
C PHE A 24 1.47 -4.66 -1.06
N GLN A 25 1.44 -5.71 -1.89
CA GLN A 25 2.13 -6.97 -1.58
C GLN A 25 3.63 -6.78 -1.37
N LEU A 26 4.28 -5.94 -2.19
CA LEU A 26 5.69 -5.60 -2.02
C LEU A 26 5.93 -4.89 -0.68
N HIS A 27 5.07 -3.94 -0.30
CA HIS A 27 5.16 -3.30 1.01
C HIS A 27 5.08 -4.34 2.12
N VAL A 28 4.06 -5.21 2.11
CA VAL A 28 3.90 -6.30 3.11
C VAL A 28 5.14 -7.20 3.16
N ALA A 29 5.76 -7.52 2.03
CA ALA A 29 7.00 -8.29 1.99
C ALA A 29 8.17 -7.56 2.67
N ILE A 30 8.36 -6.27 2.38
CA ILE A 30 9.36 -5.43 3.05
C ILE A 30 9.11 -5.39 4.55
N TYR A 31 7.86 -5.22 4.98
CA TYR A 31 7.46 -5.25 6.38
C TYR A 31 7.86 -6.53 7.09
N LEU A 32 7.60 -7.69 6.47
CA LEU A 32 8.01 -9.00 6.99
C LEU A 32 9.53 -9.08 7.17
N VAL A 33 10.28 -8.70 6.13
CA VAL A 33 11.75 -8.74 6.16
C VAL A 33 12.31 -7.83 7.26
N VAL A 34 11.83 -6.59 7.36
CA VAL A 34 12.26 -5.63 8.39
C VAL A 34 11.96 -6.16 9.79
N ASN A 35 10.77 -6.75 10.01
CA ASN A 35 10.42 -7.33 11.31
C ASN A 35 11.29 -8.54 11.67
N ILE A 36 11.61 -9.41 10.71
CA ILE A 36 12.50 -10.56 10.95
C ILE A 36 13.91 -10.09 11.32
N ILE A 37 14.47 -9.13 10.59
CA ILE A 37 15.80 -8.56 10.88
C ILE A 37 15.79 -7.93 12.27
N TRP A 38 14.74 -7.17 12.59
CA TRP A 38 14.62 -6.51 13.88
C TRP A 38 14.51 -7.50 15.05
N LEU A 39 13.73 -8.57 14.88
CA LEU A 39 13.66 -9.67 15.85
C LEU A 39 15.03 -10.35 16.03
N ALA A 40 15.74 -10.61 14.93
CA ALA A 40 17.06 -11.23 14.97
C ALA A 40 18.08 -10.37 15.72
N LEU A 41 18.11 -9.05 15.46
CA LEU A 41 18.97 -8.11 16.17
C LEU A 41 18.64 -8.00 17.66
N ASN A 42 17.35 -8.12 18.01
CA ASN A 42 16.89 -8.16 19.40
C ASN A 42 17.36 -9.46 20.10
N MET A 43 17.20 -10.61 19.46
CA MET A 43 17.67 -11.91 19.99
C MET A 43 19.20 -11.98 20.13
N MET A 44 19.94 -11.33 19.23
CA MET A 44 21.40 -11.21 19.30
C MET A 44 21.89 -10.24 20.41
N GLY A 45 20.98 -9.62 21.17
CA GLY A 45 21.32 -8.71 22.27
C GLY A 45 21.99 -7.41 21.83
N SER A 46 22.03 -7.13 20.53
CA SER A 46 22.66 -5.94 19.95
C SER A 46 21.82 -4.68 20.20
N ILE A 47 20.52 -4.83 20.47
CA ILE A 47 19.60 -3.74 20.80
C ILE A 47 18.97 -4.02 22.16
N LYS A 48 19.49 -3.39 23.22
CA LYS A 48 18.86 -3.40 24.55
C LYS A 48 17.72 -2.38 24.55
N ILE A 49 16.49 -2.86 24.37
CA ILE A 49 15.30 -2.03 24.48
C ILE A 49 14.79 -2.11 25.92
N GLU A 50 15.02 -1.05 26.69
CA GLU A 50 14.37 -0.82 27.97
C GLU A 50 13.35 0.31 27.83
N PRO A 51 12.08 0.10 28.21
CA PRO A 51 11.50 -1.13 28.76
C PRO A 51 11.19 -2.20 27.70
N SER A 52 11.24 -3.48 28.10
CA SER A 52 11.11 -4.66 27.23
C SER A 52 9.80 -4.77 26.45
N TRP A 53 8.76 -4.02 26.82
CA TRP A 53 7.50 -3.94 26.05
C TRP A 53 7.60 -3.06 24.81
N ALA A 54 8.62 -2.19 24.69
CA ALA A 54 8.83 -1.39 23.48
C ALA A 54 9.24 -2.24 22.27
N ILE A 55 9.50 -3.55 22.49
CA ILE A 55 9.64 -4.54 21.41
C ILE A 55 8.31 -4.72 20.63
N TYR A 56 7.16 -4.38 21.24
CA TYR A 56 5.86 -4.47 20.58
C TYR A 56 5.48 -3.18 19.81
N TYR A 57 6.14 -2.05 20.06
CA TYR A 57 5.85 -0.80 19.35
C TYR A 57 6.13 -0.90 17.85
N SER A 58 7.21 -1.56 17.48
CA SER A 58 7.61 -1.72 16.08
C SER A 58 6.52 -2.50 15.33
N PRO A 59 6.14 -3.74 15.69
CA PRO A 59 5.06 -4.47 15.01
C PRO A 59 3.72 -3.73 15.00
N VAL A 60 3.36 -3.02 16.07
CA VAL A 60 2.09 -2.29 16.16
C VAL A 60 2.06 -1.08 15.23
N GLY A 61 3.11 -0.25 15.24
CA GLY A 61 3.21 0.92 14.37
C GLY A 61 3.27 0.54 12.89
N TRP A 62 4.06 -0.48 12.57
CA TRP A 62 4.18 -1.01 11.22
C TRP A 62 2.88 -1.71 10.76
N GLY A 63 2.19 -2.43 11.64
CA GLY A 63 0.89 -3.04 11.34
C GLY A 63 -0.17 -1.99 11.01
N LEU A 64 -0.19 -0.86 11.74
CA LEU A 64 -1.09 0.25 11.46
C LEU A 64 -0.80 0.88 10.09
N LEU A 65 0.48 1.03 9.73
CA LEU A 65 0.88 1.53 8.41
C LEU A 65 0.43 0.63 7.25
N ILE A 66 0.43 -0.69 7.42
CA ILE A 66 -0.11 -1.64 6.42
C ILE A 66 -1.60 -1.38 6.21
N VAL A 67 -2.37 -1.22 7.30
CA VAL A 67 -3.82 -0.94 7.21
C VAL A 67 -4.07 0.38 6.48
N VAL A 68 -3.31 1.42 6.82
CA VAL A 68 -3.39 2.72 6.15
C VAL A 68 -3.04 2.59 4.66
N HIS A 69 -1.99 1.86 4.30
CA HIS A 69 -1.60 1.65 2.91
C HIS A 69 -2.68 0.92 2.12
N TYR A 70 -3.24 -0.15 2.68
CA TYR A 70 -4.34 -0.87 2.04
C TYR A 70 -5.54 0.04 1.81
N TRP A 71 -5.94 0.79 2.83
CA TRP A 71 -7.13 1.62 2.74
C TRP A 71 -6.95 2.78 1.76
N PHE A 72 -5.80 3.44 1.79
CA PHE A 72 -5.54 4.61 0.95
C PHE A 72 -5.25 4.22 -0.51
N TYR A 73 -4.37 3.24 -0.73
CA TYR A 73 -3.87 2.92 -2.06
C TYR A 73 -4.66 1.82 -2.76
N VAL A 74 -5.11 0.77 -2.06
CA VAL A 74 -5.86 -0.32 -2.72
C VAL A 74 -7.34 0.03 -2.82
N ARG A 75 -7.98 0.35 -1.68
CA ARG A 75 -9.41 0.70 -1.68
C ARG A 75 -9.66 2.07 -2.33
N GLY A 76 -8.69 2.99 -2.26
CA GLY A 76 -8.76 4.30 -2.91
C GLY A 76 -8.29 4.33 -4.37
N ALA A 77 -7.64 3.28 -4.87
CA ALA A 77 -7.06 3.24 -6.23
C ALA A 77 -8.07 3.61 -7.32
N GLU A 78 -9.26 3.02 -7.26
CA GLU A 78 -10.28 3.25 -8.27
C GLU A 78 -10.75 4.71 -8.29
N ASN A 79 -10.96 5.30 -7.11
CA ASN A 79 -11.41 6.68 -6.99
C ASN A 79 -10.29 7.67 -7.38
N LEU A 80 -9.04 7.36 -7.06
CA LEU A 80 -7.85 8.11 -7.53
C LEU A 80 -7.70 8.04 -9.05
N CYS A 81 -7.99 6.88 -9.66
CA CYS A 81 -8.01 6.71 -11.11
C CYS A 81 -9.11 7.57 -11.75
N ARG A 82 -10.32 7.54 -11.20
CA ARG A 82 -11.43 8.38 -11.67
C ARG A 82 -11.12 9.88 -11.58
N LEU A 83 -10.53 10.34 -10.47
CA LEU A 83 -10.09 11.73 -10.32
C LEU A 83 -9.02 12.13 -11.36
N ARG A 84 -8.12 11.22 -11.72
CA ARG A 84 -7.15 11.46 -12.80
C ARG A 84 -7.83 11.54 -14.15
N GLU A 85 -8.79 10.66 -14.44
CA GLU A 85 -9.56 10.70 -15.68
C GLU A 85 -10.29 12.04 -15.82
N GLU A 86 -10.98 12.50 -14.78
CA GLU A 86 -11.67 13.81 -14.76
C GLU A 86 -10.69 14.98 -14.96
N MET A 87 -9.51 14.94 -14.33
CA MET A 87 -8.47 15.96 -14.52
C MET A 87 -7.96 16.00 -15.96
N VAL A 88 -7.76 14.84 -16.60
CA VAL A 88 -7.29 14.77 -17.99
C VAL A 88 -8.39 15.26 -18.94
N GLU A 89 -9.63 14.85 -18.73
CA GLU A 89 -10.78 15.29 -19.54
C GLU A 89 -11.00 16.80 -19.47
N SER A 90 -10.84 17.40 -18.29
CA SER A 90 -10.94 18.86 -18.11
C SER A 90 -9.81 19.64 -18.80
N LYS A 91 -8.68 19.01 -19.13
CA LYS A 91 -7.57 19.64 -19.88
C LYS A 91 -7.69 19.49 -21.40
N ILE A 92 -8.47 18.51 -21.86
CA ILE A 92 -8.70 18.25 -23.29
C ILE A 92 -9.88 19.08 -23.81
N LYS A 93 -10.73 19.59 -22.91
CA LYS A 93 -11.85 20.48 -23.19
C LYS A 93 -11.40 21.93 -23.31
#